data_AF-A0A2M7X2F8-F1
#
_entry.id   AF-A0A2M7X2F8-F1
#
_cell.length_a   1.000
_cell.length_b   1.000
_cell.length_c   1.000
_cell.angle_alpha   90.00
_cell.angle_beta   90.00
_cell.angle_gamma   90.00
#
_symmetry.space_group_name_H-M   'P 1'
#
loop_
_entity.id
_entity.type
_entity.pdbx_description
1 polymer ?
#
loop_
_entity_poly.entity_id
_entity_poly.type
_entity_poly.pdbx_seq_one_letter_code
_entity_poly.pdbx_strand_id
1 'polypeptide(L)'
;NATMSDSLPKKFLRSLLLTLCLTTAARADLALQRKDFASASRLAEQGKDWSQFANSLATYPLLPWLEYQRLMAAAHPDSERIEAYVRQYGDSYPADALRAVLADRYAQVGRWKDLLALDFRHSDTDTRCRIAQARIESGEQSPELKQTTRGLWLHPGSLPGACNPVFAWMRSNGQLGAALTWERIGLSALNGHASFARQLALPLSVAERLAVQHMAELLNDPLLARRHFKSWPDDAAHRRALSYAVARIARRDHALAASLWQELTPRFHFRVEARARMLDAIALYRANAYEADAADWLKLIPATRDSALSREWRVREALSRRDFSAALQALDRLDASQQGEPRWRYWRARMLDENGAGSAAAAVWR
;
A
#
# COMPACT_ATOMS: atom_id res chain seq x y z
N ASN A 1 43.73 -37.32 -55.00
CA ASN A 1 43.03 -38.63 -54.97
C ASN A 1 43.71 -39.53 -53.95
N ALA A 2 42.91 -40.26 -53.16
CA ALA A 2 43.23 -41.15 -52.03
C ALA A 2 43.49 -40.41 -50.68
N THR A 3 42.49 -40.08 -49.86
CA THR A 3 41.71 -40.92 -48.90
C THR A 3 42.55 -41.64 -47.84
N MET A 4 42.87 -40.96 -46.73
CA MET A 4 43.09 -41.59 -45.42
C MET A 4 41.76 -41.53 -44.66
N SER A 5 41.12 -42.68 -44.50
CA SER A 5 39.94 -42.89 -43.66
C SER A 5 40.42 -43.17 -42.24
N ASP A 6 40.56 -42.12 -41.42
CA ASP A 6 40.78 -42.29 -39.99
C ASP A 6 39.47 -42.67 -39.31
N SER A 7 39.48 -43.87 -38.73
CA SER A 7 38.38 -44.44 -37.97
C SER A 7 38.14 -43.65 -36.69
N LEU A 8 37.07 -42.84 -36.67
CA LEU A 8 36.52 -42.28 -35.44
C LEU A 8 36.24 -43.42 -34.44
N PRO A 9 36.73 -43.36 -33.19
CA PRO A 9 36.58 -44.44 -32.24
C PRO A 9 35.09 -44.69 -31.95
N LYS A 10 34.60 -45.89 -32.27
CA LYS A 10 33.20 -46.36 -32.08
C LYS A 10 32.65 -46.12 -30.67
N LYS A 11 33.50 -45.84 -29.68
CA LYS A 11 33.13 -45.44 -28.31
C LYS A 11 32.53 -44.02 -28.23
N PHE A 12 32.96 -43.08 -29.08
CA PHE A 12 32.40 -41.72 -29.14
C PHE A 12 31.02 -41.67 -29.81
N LEU A 13 30.80 -42.46 -30.87
CA LEU A 13 29.49 -42.54 -31.55
C LEU A 13 28.41 -43.17 -30.66
N ARG A 14 28.77 -44.17 -29.84
CA ARG A 14 27.84 -44.78 -28.86
C ARG A 14 27.43 -43.81 -27.75
N SER A 15 28.33 -42.92 -27.34
CA SER A 15 28.02 -41.90 -26.33
C SER A 15 27.10 -40.81 -26.88
N LEU A 16 27.28 -40.40 -28.15
CA LEU A 16 26.48 -39.37 -28.82
C LEU A 16 25.05 -39.85 -29.21
N LEU A 17 24.90 -41.13 -29.55
CA LEU A 17 23.58 -41.75 -29.83
C LEU A 17 22.75 -41.99 -28.56
N LEU A 18 23.39 -42.23 -27.40
CA LEU A 18 22.69 -42.36 -26.13
C LEU A 18 22.10 -41.01 -25.68
N THR A 19 22.88 -39.92 -25.75
CA THR A 19 22.40 -38.58 -25.37
C THR A 19 21.29 -38.06 -26.28
N LEU A 20 21.31 -38.37 -27.58
CA LEU A 20 20.26 -37.92 -28.50
C LEU A 20 18.91 -38.64 -28.28
N CYS A 21 18.91 -39.95 -27.98
CA CYS A 21 17.68 -40.70 -27.67
C CYS A 21 17.07 -40.34 -26.29
N LEU A 22 17.90 -40.00 -25.30
CA LEU A 22 17.42 -39.58 -23.98
C LEU A 22 16.63 -38.26 -24.05
N THR A 23 17.02 -37.34 -24.93
CA THR A 23 16.33 -36.04 -25.07
C THR A 23 14.98 -36.14 -25.80
N THR A 24 14.82 -37.07 -26.76
CA THR A 24 13.57 -37.25 -27.51
C THR A 24 12.51 -38.00 -26.69
N ALA A 25 12.91 -39.03 -25.94
CA ALA A 25 12.03 -39.76 -25.03
C ALA A 25 11.50 -38.86 -23.90
N ALA A 26 12.39 -38.07 -23.26
CA ALA A 26 11.98 -37.11 -22.23
C ALA A 26 11.03 -36.02 -22.78
N ARG A 27 11.17 -35.63 -24.05
CA ARG A 27 10.29 -34.64 -24.70
C ARG A 27 8.92 -35.22 -25.07
N ALA A 28 8.87 -36.48 -25.50
CA ALA A 28 7.62 -37.18 -25.78
C ALA A 28 6.82 -37.47 -24.49
N ASP A 29 7.51 -37.85 -23.42
CA ASP A 29 6.94 -38.06 -22.08
C ASP A 29 6.29 -36.77 -21.54
N LEU A 30 7.00 -35.64 -21.62
CA LEU A 30 6.45 -34.34 -21.19
C LEU A 30 5.22 -33.89 -22.00
N ALA A 31 5.14 -34.26 -23.29
CA ALA A 31 3.98 -33.94 -24.13
C ALA A 31 2.73 -34.74 -23.69
N LEU A 32 2.91 -36.02 -23.33
CA LEU A 32 1.85 -36.84 -22.76
C LEU A 32 1.42 -36.30 -21.39
N GLN A 33 2.37 -36.01 -20.50
CA GLN A 33 2.09 -35.42 -19.19
C GLN A 33 1.31 -34.10 -19.28
N ARG A 34 1.59 -33.24 -20.27
CA ARG A 34 0.81 -32.01 -20.50
C ARG A 34 -0.65 -32.28 -20.85
N LYS A 35 -0.91 -33.32 -21.66
CA LYS A 35 -2.28 -33.71 -22.05
C LYS A 35 -3.02 -34.33 -20.87
N ASP A 36 -2.34 -35.17 -20.10
CA ASP A 36 -2.90 -35.79 -18.89
C ASP A 36 -3.19 -34.75 -17.82
N PHE A 37 -2.28 -33.79 -17.61
CA PHE A 37 -2.47 -32.65 -16.71
C PHE A 37 -3.71 -31.84 -17.10
N ALA A 38 -3.87 -31.49 -18.38
CA ALA A 38 -5.04 -30.74 -18.83
C ALA A 38 -6.36 -31.50 -18.57
N SER A 39 -6.33 -32.82 -18.62
CA SER A 39 -7.49 -33.67 -18.32
C SER A 39 -7.74 -33.79 -16.82
N ALA A 40 -6.69 -33.97 -16.02
CA ALA A 40 -6.74 -34.00 -14.57
C ALA A 40 -7.21 -32.67 -13.97
N SER A 41 -6.74 -31.53 -14.50
CA SER A 41 -7.10 -30.18 -14.04
C SER A 41 -8.61 -29.93 -14.13
N ARG A 42 -9.25 -30.33 -15.24
CA ARG A 42 -10.71 -30.20 -15.39
C ARG A 42 -11.49 -31.02 -14.37
N LEU A 43 -10.98 -32.18 -13.98
CA LEU A 43 -11.59 -33.02 -12.93
C LEU A 43 -11.36 -32.40 -11.55
N ALA A 44 -10.12 -31.97 -11.25
CA ALA A 44 -9.73 -31.37 -9.99
C ALA A 44 -10.52 -30.09 -9.68
N GLU A 45 -10.72 -29.22 -10.67
CA GLU A 45 -11.55 -28.00 -10.55
C GLU A 45 -13.02 -28.31 -10.19
N GLN A 46 -13.52 -29.48 -10.58
CA GLN A 46 -14.87 -29.95 -10.25
C GLN A 46 -14.90 -30.77 -8.95
N GLY A 47 -13.77 -30.90 -8.24
CA GLY A 47 -13.63 -31.77 -7.07
C GLY A 47 -13.72 -33.26 -7.37
N LYS A 48 -13.61 -33.67 -8.64
CA LYS A 48 -13.66 -35.06 -9.07
C LYS A 48 -12.31 -35.74 -8.94
N ASP A 49 -12.33 -37.05 -8.79
CA ASP A 49 -11.12 -37.86 -8.75
C ASP A 49 -10.36 -37.81 -10.08
N TRP A 50 -9.03 -37.68 -9.99
CA TRP A 50 -8.11 -37.69 -11.13
C TRP A 50 -7.00 -38.73 -10.94
N SER A 51 -7.11 -39.61 -9.93
CA SER A 51 -6.12 -40.64 -9.56
C SER A 51 -5.63 -41.50 -10.74
N GLN A 52 -6.47 -41.71 -11.76
CA GLN A 52 -6.10 -42.38 -13.01
C GLN A 52 -4.89 -41.74 -13.73
N PHE A 53 -4.64 -40.44 -13.52
CA PHE A 53 -3.51 -39.70 -14.09
C PHE A 53 -2.31 -39.60 -13.12
N ALA A 54 -2.43 -40.07 -11.87
CA ALA A 54 -1.43 -39.85 -10.82
C ALA A 54 -0.05 -40.43 -11.16
N ASN A 55 0.00 -41.62 -11.75
CA ASN A 55 1.25 -42.26 -12.13
C ASN A 55 1.98 -41.48 -13.24
N SER A 56 1.24 -41.00 -14.26
CA SER A 56 1.79 -40.19 -15.35
C SER A 56 2.32 -38.84 -14.84
N LEU A 57 1.63 -38.25 -13.86
CA LEU A 57 1.91 -36.91 -13.34
C LEU A 57 2.82 -36.88 -12.11
N ALA A 58 3.33 -38.03 -11.65
CA ALA A 58 4.08 -38.14 -10.39
C ALA A 58 5.30 -37.19 -10.32
N THR A 59 5.95 -36.94 -11.46
CA THR A 59 7.11 -36.03 -11.59
C THR A 59 6.77 -34.72 -12.30
N TYR A 60 5.49 -34.47 -12.59
CA TYR A 60 5.08 -33.31 -13.37
C TYR A 60 5.18 -32.03 -12.53
N PRO A 61 5.83 -30.95 -13.01
CA PRO A 61 6.08 -29.75 -12.20
C PRO A 61 4.84 -29.07 -11.62
N LEU A 62 3.68 -29.21 -12.27
CA LEU A 62 2.42 -28.59 -11.83
C LEU A 62 1.53 -29.55 -11.00
N LEU A 63 2.02 -30.73 -10.61
CA LEU A 63 1.30 -31.61 -9.69
C LEU A 63 0.79 -30.89 -8.42
N PRO A 64 1.55 -29.98 -7.76
CA PRO A 64 1.05 -29.24 -6.61
C PRO A 64 -0.19 -28.39 -6.92
N TRP A 65 -0.37 -27.95 -8.17
CA TRP A 65 -1.54 -27.18 -8.57
C TRP A 65 -2.80 -28.04 -8.61
N LEU A 66 -2.71 -29.30 -9.07
CA LEU A 66 -3.85 -30.23 -9.11
C LEU A 66 -4.33 -30.60 -7.71
N GLU A 67 -3.38 -30.87 -6.80
CA GLU A 67 -3.72 -31.16 -5.40
C GLU A 67 -4.37 -29.95 -4.71
N TYR A 68 -3.87 -28.74 -5.00
CA TYR A 68 -4.49 -27.50 -4.52
C TYR A 68 -5.92 -27.33 -5.06
N GLN A 69 -6.14 -27.50 -6.37
CA GLN A 69 -7.48 -27.39 -6.97
C GLN A 69 -8.47 -28.37 -6.34
N ARG A 70 -8.04 -29.62 -6.13
CA ARG A 70 -8.85 -30.66 -5.47
C ARG A 70 -9.22 -30.28 -4.03
N LEU A 71 -8.31 -29.65 -3.29
CA LEU A 71 -8.59 -29.14 -1.95
C LEU A 71 -9.59 -27.98 -1.98
N MET A 72 -9.40 -27.03 -2.87
CA MET A 72 -10.25 -25.83 -2.97
C MET A 72 -11.63 -26.10 -3.57
N ALA A 73 -11.79 -27.19 -4.32
CA ALA A 73 -13.11 -27.61 -4.81
C ALA A 73 -14.03 -28.14 -3.68
N ALA A 74 -13.47 -28.55 -2.54
CA ALA A 74 -14.28 -28.87 -1.36
C ALA A 74 -14.77 -27.57 -0.69
N ALA A 75 -16.04 -27.53 -0.26
CA ALA A 75 -16.55 -26.38 0.48
C ALA A 75 -15.82 -26.16 1.82
N HIS A 76 -15.46 -27.26 2.48
CA HIS A 76 -14.72 -27.28 3.74
C HIS A 76 -13.61 -28.33 3.67
N PRO A 77 -12.47 -28.05 3.02
CA PRO A 77 -11.37 -29.00 2.95
C PRO A 77 -10.89 -29.36 4.36
N ASP A 78 -10.61 -30.62 4.64
CA ASP A 78 -10.14 -31.04 5.96
C ASP A 78 -8.79 -30.38 6.33
N SER A 79 -8.59 -30.02 7.60
CA SER A 79 -7.38 -29.33 8.06
C SER A 79 -6.14 -30.21 7.92
N GLU A 80 -6.22 -31.50 8.22
CA GLU A 80 -5.08 -32.41 8.12
C GLU A 80 -4.60 -32.53 6.68
N ARG A 81 -5.53 -32.54 5.72
CA ARG A 81 -5.21 -32.53 4.29
C ARG A 81 -4.51 -31.25 3.85
N ILE A 82 -4.94 -30.09 4.37
CA ILE A 82 -4.28 -28.81 4.07
C ILE A 82 -2.89 -28.77 4.72
N GLU A 83 -2.76 -29.19 5.98
CA GLU A 83 -1.48 -29.28 6.67
C GLU A 83 -0.51 -30.21 5.91
N ALA A 84 -0.99 -31.36 5.41
CA ALA A 84 -0.20 -32.28 4.60
C ALA A 84 0.27 -31.64 3.30
N TYR A 85 -0.61 -30.90 2.61
CA TYR A 85 -0.23 -30.14 1.42
C TYR A 85 0.87 -29.12 1.74
N VAL A 86 0.70 -28.31 2.79
CA VAL A 86 1.67 -27.26 3.15
C VAL A 86 3.01 -27.87 3.55
N ARG A 87 3.04 -29.03 4.22
CA ARG A 87 4.28 -29.76 4.51
C ARG A 87 4.98 -30.28 3.25
N GLN A 88 4.21 -30.80 2.30
CA GLN A 88 4.75 -31.41 1.08
C GLN A 88 5.15 -30.38 0.02
N TYR A 89 4.40 -29.29 -0.10
CA TYR A 89 4.50 -28.31 -1.18
C TYR A 89 4.66 -26.88 -0.66
N GLY A 90 5.24 -26.67 0.52
CA GLY A 90 5.34 -25.37 1.17
C GLY A 90 6.01 -24.27 0.34
N ASP A 91 6.93 -24.64 -0.56
CA ASP A 91 7.61 -23.68 -1.44
C ASP A 91 6.80 -23.28 -2.67
N SER A 92 5.67 -23.95 -2.92
CA SER A 92 4.79 -23.64 -4.04
C SER A 92 3.98 -22.36 -3.79
N TYR A 93 3.64 -21.64 -4.86
CA TYR A 93 2.77 -20.46 -4.79
C TYR A 93 1.41 -20.73 -4.12
N PRO A 94 0.68 -21.84 -4.40
CA PRO A 94 -0.62 -22.11 -3.79
C PRO A 94 -0.56 -22.40 -2.29
N ALA A 95 0.61 -22.77 -1.75
CA ALA A 95 0.76 -23.04 -0.32
C ALA A 95 0.44 -21.80 0.52
N ASP A 96 0.72 -20.57 0.02
CA ASP A 96 0.44 -19.35 0.77
C ASP A 96 -1.07 -19.13 1.01
N ALA A 97 -1.91 -19.44 0.01
CA ALA A 97 -3.36 -19.39 0.17
C ALA A 97 -3.85 -20.42 1.20
N LEU A 98 -3.30 -21.63 1.17
CA LEU A 98 -3.65 -22.69 2.12
C LEU A 98 -3.15 -22.41 3.54
N ARG A 99 -1.99 -21.75 3.70
CA ARG A 99 -1.54 -21.26 5.01
C ARG A 99 -2.48 -20.20 5.58
N ALA A 100 -3.05 -19.32 4.76
CA ALA A 100 -4.05 -18.36 5.23
C ALA A 100 -5.31 -19.06 5.75
N VAL A 101 -5.76 -20.13 5.08
CA VAL A 101 -6.86 -20.99 5.57
C VAL A 101 -6.50 -21.63 6.91
N LEU A 102 -5.30 -22.19 7.05
CA LEU A 102 -4.83 -22.75 8.32
C LEU A 102 -4.75 -21.68 9.42
N ALA A 103 -4.27 -20.48 9.11
CA ALA A 103 -4.20 -19.39 10.08
C ALA A 103 -5.59 -18.96 10.59
N ASP A 104 -6.60 -18.89 9.72
CA ASP A 104 -7.98 -18.66 10.15
C ASP A 104 -8.47 -19.76 11.10
N ARG A 105 -8.30 -21.03 10.71
CA ARG A 105 -8.75 -22.17 11.52
C ARG A 105 -8.04 -22.24 12.86
N TYR A 106 -6.71 -22.12 12.87
CA TYR A 106 -5.93 -22.12 14.09
C TYR A 106 -6.32 -20.97 15.01
N ALA A 107 -6.60 -19.79 14.46
CA ALA A 107 -7.09 -18.66 15.25
C ALA A 107 -8.48 -18.93 15.86
N GLN A 108 -9.39 -19.57 15.11
CA GLN A 108 -10.74 -19.88 15.61
C GLN A 108 -10.73 -20.85 16.80
N VAL A 109 -9.78 -21.81 16.82
CA VAL A 109 -9.68 -22.82 17.89
C VAL A 109 -8.56 -22.55 18.91
N GLY A 110 -7.90 -21.38 18.85
CA GLY A 110 -6.85 -21.00 19.79
C GLY A 110 -5.53 -21.76 19.67
N ARG A 111 -5.25 -22.37 18.52
CA ARG A 111 -3.97 -23.04 18.21
C ARG A 111 -2.89 -22.01 17.85
N TRP A 112 -2.59 -21.09 18.77
CA TRP A 112 -1.70 -19.94 18.52
C TRP A 112 -0.28 -20.34 18.14
N LYS A 113 0.28 -21.35 18.81
CA LYS A 113 1.63 -21.87 18.51
C LYS A 113 1.72 -22.40 17.08
N ASP A 114 0.70 -23.10 16.61
CA ASP A 114 0.66 -23.66 15.25
C ASP A 114 0.51 -22.56 14.21
N LEU A 115 -0.28 -21.52 14.50
CA LEU A 115 -0.38 -20.33 13.66
C LEU A 115 0.96 -19.63 13.51
N LEU A 116 1.67 -19.41 14.62
CA LEU A 116 2.98 -18.75 14.61
C LEU A 116 4.07 -19.60 13.95
N ALA A 117 3.87 -20.92 13.80
CA ALA A 117 4.78 -21.80 13.09
C ALA A 117 4.57 -21.79 11.56
N LEU A 118 3.50 -21.17 11.06
CA LEU A 118 3.28 -21.02 9.61
C LEU A 118 4.22 -19.95 9.04
N ASP A 119 4.97 -20.32 8.01
CA ASP A 119 5.84 -19.39 7.28
C ASP A 119 5.11 -18.72 6.11
N PHE A 120 4.98 -17.39 6.14
CA PHE A 120 4.30 -16.61 5.12
C PHE A 120 5.30 -15.78 4.32
N ARG A 121 5.44 -16.06 3.02
CA ARG A 121 6.14 -15.15 2.11
C ARG A 121 5.37 -13.85 1.89
N HIS A 122 4.05 -13.97 1.78
CA HIS A 122 3.12 -12.87 1.62
C HIS A 122 1.90 -13.16 2.49
N SER A 123 1.39 -12.13 3.17
CA SER A 123 0.18 -12.25 3.98
C SER A 123 -0.74 -11.07 3.69
N ASP A 124 -2.01 -11.39 3.49
CA ASP A 124 -3.06 -10.38 3.42
C ASP A 124 -3.33 -9.76 4.81
N THR A 125 -4.15 -8.72 4.85
CA THR A 125 -4.42 -8.01 6.11
C THR A 125 -5.15 -8.88 7.15
N ASP A 126 -6.01 -9.81 6.71
CA ASP A 126 -6.72 -10.72 7.60
C ASP A 126 -5.72 -11.64 8.33
N THR A 127 -4.85 -12.29 7.56
CA THR A 127 -3.77 -13.15 8.06
C THR A 127 -2.82 -12.37 8.97
N ARG A 128 -2.41 -11.16 8.59
CA ARG A 128 -1.54 -10.31 9.43
C ARG A 128 -2.18 -9.97 10.77
N CYS A 129 -3.49 -9.72 10.80
CA CYS A 129 -4.22 -9.49 12.05
C CYS A 129 -4.28 -10.74 12.92
N ARG A 130 -4.45 -11.93 12.33
CA ARG A 130 -4.41 -13.20 13.08
C ARG A 130 -3.05 -13.55 13.63
N ILE A 131 -1.98 -13.29 12.87
CA ILE A 131 -0.60 -13.44 13.35
C ILE A 131 -0.38 -12.49 14.55
N ALA A 132 -0.79 -11.23 14.43
CA ALA A 132 -0.69 -10.29 15.54
C ALA A 132 -1.51 -10.74 16.76
N GLN A 133 -2.72 -11.28 16.55
CA GLN A 133 -3.52 -11.87 17.62
C GLN A 133 -2.80 -13.05 18.28
N ALA A 134 -2.27 -13.99 17.50
CA ALA A 134 -1.56 -15.15 18.05
C ALA A 134 -0.34 -14.75 18.90
N ARG A 135 0.39 -13.70 18.49
CA ARG A 135 1.48 -13.11 19.27
C ARG A 135 0.99 -12.54 20.60
N ILE A 136 -0.11 -11.79 20.57
CA ILE A 136 -0.78 -11.23 21.76
C ILE A 136 -1.19 -12.35 22.73
N GLU A 137 -1.88 -13.38 22.24
CA GLU A 137 -2.39 -14.49 23.05
C GLU A 137 -1.27 -15.39 23.58
N SER A 138 -0.10 -15.35 22.94
CA SER A 138 1.12 -16.01 23.43
C SER A 138 1.86 -15.17 24.49
N GLY A 139 1.28 -14.04 24.92
CA GLY A 139 1.83 -13.18 25.96
C GLY A 139 2.94 -12.24 25.50
N GLU A 140 3.14 -12.06 24.19
CA GLU A 140 4.18 -11.18 23.68
C GLU A 140 3.86 -9.69 23.97
N GLN A 141 4.84 -8.93 24.45
CA GLN A 141 4.71 -7.49 24.74
C GLN A 141 5.86 -6.64 24.15
N SER A 142 6.44 -7.11 23.05
CA SER A 142 7.60 -6.52 22.41
C SER A 142 7.31 -5.14 21.77
N PRO A 143 8.32 -4.24 21.65
CA PRO A 143 8.19 -3.02 20.84
C PRO A 143 7.75 -3.30 19.39
N GLU A 144 8.21 -4.41 18.81
CA GLU A 144 7.90 -4.84 17.45
C GLU A 144 6.40 -5.16 17.29
N LEU A 145 5.80 -5.83 18.27
CA LEU A 145 4.35 -6.08 18.28
C LEU A 145 3.56 -4.78 18.41
N LYS A 146 4.00 -3.85 19.25
CA LYS A 146 3.37 -2.52 19.38
C LYS A 146 3.43 -1.75 18.05
N GLN A 147 4.56 -1.77 17.36
CA GLN A 147 4.71 -1.15 16.05
C GLN A 147 3.84 -1.84 14.99
N THR A 148 3.79 -3.18 15.00
CA THR A 148 2.99 -3.99 14.07
C THR A 148 1.50 -3.67 14.21
N THR A 149 0.97 -3.71 15.44
CA THR A 149 -0.44 -3.46 15.73
C THR A 149 -0.84 -2.00 15.46
N ARG A 150 0.05 -1.04 15.77
CA ARG A 150 -0.11 0.36 15.36
C ARG A 150 -0.17 0.52 13.84
N GLY A 151 0.69 -0.18 13.11
CA GLY A 151 0.69 -0.19 11.65
C GLY A 151 -0.59 -0.78 11.06
N LEU A 152 -1.14 -1.83 11.67
CA LEU A 152 -2.45 -2.39 11.29
C LEU A 152 -3.58 -1.39 11.57
N TRP A 153 -3.53 -0.66 12.69
CA TRP A 153 -4.56 0.32 13.04
C TRP A 153 -4.59 1.53 12.08
N LEU A 154 -3.43 2.02 11.65
CA LEU A 154 -3.31 3.20 10.76
C LEU A 154 -3.69 2.90 9.31
N HIS A 155 -4.94 2.50 9.10
CA HIS A 155 -5.54 2.25 7.80
C HIS A 155 -6.73 3.20 7.56
N PRO A 156 -6.87 3.80 6.36
CA PRO A 156 -7.91 4.80 6.08
C PRO A 156 -9.33 4.23 6.00
N GLY A 157 -9.47 2.93 5.76
CA GLY A 157 -10.75 2.24 5.60
C GLY A 157 -11.04 1.22 6.71
N SER A 158 -12.21 0.61 6.61
CA SER A 158 -12.57 -0.58 7.38
C SER A 158 -11.56 -1.70 7.13
N LEU A 159 -11.39 -2.57 8.11
CA LEU A 159 -10.48 -3.70 8.08
C LEU A 159 -11.25 -4.99 8.35
N PRO A 160 -10.70 -6.16 7.97
CA PRO A 160 -11.33 -7.45 8.27
C PRO A 160 -11.62 -7.63 9.77
N GLY A 161 -12.66 -8.41 10.07
CA GLY A 161 -13.08 -8.70 11.44
C GLY A 161 -11.98 -9.33 12.29
N ALA A 162 -11.02 -10.04 11.67
CA ALA A 162 -9.85 -10.60 12.32
C ALA A 162 -8.96 -9.55 13.04
N CYS A 163 -9.06 -8.27 12.69
CA CYS A 163 -8.33 -7.20 13.37
C CYS A 163 -9.00 -6.72 14.67
N ASN A 164 -10.28 -7.09 14.91
CA ASN A 164 -11.03 -6.61 16.07
C ASN A 164 -10.40 -7.04 17.41
N PRO A 165 -9.96 -8.32 17.61
CA PRO A 165 -9.30 -8.73 18.84
C PRO A 165 -8.01 -7.94 19.10
N VAL A 166 -7.20 -7.69 18.06
CA VAL A 166 -5.98 -6.90 18.14
C VAL A 166 -6.28 -5.47 18.62
N PHE A 167 -7.28 -4.81 18.03
CA PHE A 167 -7.65 -3.45 18.43
C PHE A 167 -8.31 -3.40 19.81
N ALA A 168 -9.02 -4.46 20.23
CA ALA A 168 -9.52 -4.60 21.58
C ALA A 168 -8.36 -4.68 22.59
N TRP A 169 -7.35 -5.49 22.31
CA TRP A 169 -6.13 -5.57 23.12
C TRP A 169 -5.37 -4.24 23.16
N MET A 170 -5.22 -3.55 22.03
CA MET A 170 -4.55 -2.24 22.03
C MET A 170 -5.29 -1.22 22.91
N ARG A 171 -6.63 -1.25 22.94
CA ARG A 171 -7.44 -0.39 23.82
C ARG A 171 -7.25 -0.75 25.28
N SER A 172 -7.36 -2.04 25.64
CA SER A 172 -7.23 -2.48 27.03
C SER A 172 -5.84 -2.19 27.62
N ASN A 173 -4.81 -2.17 26.79
CA ASN A 173 -3.43 -1.87 27.18
C ASN A 173 -3.05 -0.38 27.02
N GLY A 174 -4.01 0.52 26.76
CA GLY A 174 -3.77 1.96 26.64
C GLY A 174 -2.99 2.39 25.40
N GLN A 175 -2.71 1.48 24.46
CA GLN A 175 -1.98 1.77 23.21
C GLN A 175 -2.87 2.43 22.16
N LEU A 176 -4.18 2.22 22.23
CA LEU A 176 -5.18 2.85 21.36
C LEU A 176 -6.01 3.85 22.18
N GLY A 177 -5.46 5.04 22.35
CA GLY A 177 -6.12 6.20 22.95
C GLY A 177 -6.61 7.23 21.93
N ALA A 178 -7.18 8.33 22.42
CA ALA A 178 -7.77 9.39 21.59
C ALA A 178 -6.83 9.94 20.51
N ALA A 179 -5.54 10.11 20.82
CA ALA A 179 -4.55 10.60 19.85
C ALA A 179 -4.43 9.67 18.63
N LEU A 180 -4.30 8.36 18.86
CA LEU A 180 -4.18 7.36 17.80
C LEU A 180 -5.49 7.17 17.02
N THR A 181 -6.64 7.31 17.70
CA THR A 181 -7.95 7.34 17.05
C THR A 181 -8.06 8.52 16.09
N TRP A 182 -7.60 9.72 16.50
CA TRP A 182 -7.57 10.91 15.65
C TRP A 182 -6.65 10.78 14.44
N GLU A 183 -5.53 10.07 14.55
CA GLU A 183 -4.69 9.76 13.38
C GLU A 183 -5.48 8.95 12.34
N ARG A 184 -6.20 7.91 12.76
CA ARG A 184 -7.01 7.09 11.85
C ARG A 184 -8.21 7.85 11.28
N ILE A 185 -8.86 8.70 12.09
CA ILE A 185 -9.90 9.63 11.62
C ILE A 185 -9.34 10.54 10.53
N GLY A 186 -8.14 11.10 10.72
CA GLY A 186 -7.46 11.92 9.73
C GLY A 186 -7.20 11.17 8.41
N LEU A 187 -6.64 9.96 8.49
CA LEU A 187 -6.44 9.10 7.31
C LEU A 187 -7.75 8.80 6.59
N SER A 188 -8.80 8.49 7.34
CA SER A 188 -10.14 8.22 6.82
C SER A 188 -10.74 9.45 6.11
N ALA A 189 -10.67 10.63 6.72
CA ALA A 189 -11.13 11.89 6.16
C ALA A 189 -10.37 12.26 4.87
N LEU A 190 -9.03 12.13 4.87
CA LEU A 190 -8.18 12.41 3.70
C LEU A 190 -8.40 11.43 2.53
N ASN A 191 -9.03 10.29 2.78
CA ASN A 191 -9.47 9.34 1.75
C ASN A 191 -10.97 9.48 1.41
N GLY A 192 -11.69 10.42 2.03
CA GLY A 192 -13.11 10.66 1.78
C GLY A 192 -14.06 9.66 2.45
N HIS A 193 -13.57 8.85 3.39
CA HIS A 193 -14.39 7.87 4.12
C HIS A 193 -15.14 8.51 5.31
N ALA A 194 -15.94 9.54 5.04
CA ALA A 194 -16.61 10.35 6.08
C ALA A 194 -17.46 9.52 7.06
N SER A 195 -18.21 8.54 6.55
CA SER A 195 -19.03 7.64 7.40
C SER A 195 -18.18 6.76 8.32
N PHE A 196 -17.03 6.29 7.84
CA PHE A 196 -16.12 5.49 8.67
C PHE A 196 -15.43 6.35 9.74
N ALA A 197 -15.04 7.57 9.40
CA ALA A 197 -14.51 8.53 10.36
C ALA A 197 -15.49 8.77 11.53
N ARG A 198 -16.80 8.88 11.27
CA ARG A 198 -17.83 8.99 12.32
C ARG A 198 -17.88 7.76 13.22
N GLN A 199 -17.78 6.56 12.65
CA GLN A 199 -17.73 5.32 13.44
C GLN A 199 -16.50 5.27 14.35
N LEU A 200 -15.34 5.70 13.85
CA LEU A 200 -14.10 5.78 14.64
C LEU A 200 -14.20 6.78 15.81
N ALA A 201 -15.08 7.78 15.72
CA ALA A 201 -15.23 8.79 16.76
C ALA A 201 -16.10 8.34 17.94
N LEU A 202 -16.88 7.26 17.81
CA LEU A 202 -17.77 6.76 18.87
C LEU A 202 -17.13 6.69 20.29
N PRO A 203 -15.89 6.18 20.47
CA PRO A 203 -15.24 6.14 21.78
C PRO A 203 -14.66 7.48 22.27
N LEU A 204 -14.69 8.54 21.46
CA LEU A 204 -14.16 9.86 21.83
C LEU A 204 -15.16 10.65 22.69
N SER A 205 -14.74 11.81 23.22
CA SER A 205 -15.62 12.71 23.96
C SER A 205 -16.78 13.25 23.10
N VAL A 206 -17.82 13.78 23.75
CA VAL A 206 -18.98 14.39 23.06
C VAL A 206 -18.53 15.49 22.08
N ALA A 207 -17.62 16.36 22.52
CA ALA A 207 -17.09 17.46 21.69
C ALA A 207 -16.31 16.95 20.47
N GLU A 208 -15.48 15.92 20.65
CA GLU A 208 -14.72 15.31 19.55
C GLU A 208 -15.63 14.60 18.55
N ARG A 209 -16.65 13.88 19.02
CA ARG A 209 -17.66 13.27 18.15
C ARG A 209 -18.39 14.31 17.32
N LEU A 210 -18.80 15.42 17.92
CA LEU A 210 -19.45 16.53 17.24
C LEU A 210 -18.53 17.16 16.17
N ALA A 211 -17.25 17.35 16.48
CA ALA A 211 -16.27 17.85 15.50
C ALA A 211 -16.12 16.92 14.28
N VAL A 212 -16.09 15.60 14.50
CA VAL A 212 -16.01 14.61 13.41
C VAL A 212 -17.31 14.57 12.60
N GLN A 213 -18.46 14.75 13.26
CA GLN A 213 -19.77 14.88 12.59
C GLN A 213 -19.77 16.08 11.65
N HIS A 214 -19.41 17.28 12.12
CA HIS A 214 -19.33 18.49 11.29
C HIS A 214 -18.30 18.36 10.16
N MET A 215 -17.15 17.72 10.41
CA MET A 215 -16.19 17.41 9.35
C MET A 215 -16.80 16.49 8.28
N ALA A 216 -17.57 15.48 8.68
CA ALA A 216 -18.23 14.59 7.75
C ALA A 216 -19.33 15.28 6.94
N GLU A 217 -20.09 16.19 7.56
CA GLU A 217 -21.06 17.07 6.87
C GLU A 217 -20.35 17.94 5.83
N LEU A 218 -19.25 18.58 6.21
CA LEU A 218 -18.44 19.41 5.30
C LEU A 218 -17.87 18.60 4.13
N LEU A 219 -17.43 17.35 4.37
CA LEU A 219 -16.93 16.46 3.31
C LEU A 219 -18.03 16.04 2.32
N ASN A 220 -19.25 15.81 2.83
CA ASN A 220 -20.37 15.31 2.04
C ASN A 220 -21.02 16.43 1.21
N ASP A 221 -21.36 17.55 1.86
CA ASP A 221 -21.98 18.71 1.22
C ASP A 221 -21.38 20.01 1.76
N PRO A 222 -20.29 20.50 1.15
CA PRO A 222 -19.65 21.73 1.60
C PRO A 222 -20.48 23.00 1.40
N LEU A 223 -21.43 23.00 0.45
CA LEU A 223 -22.30 24.16 0.18
C LEU A 223 -23.37 24.31 1.26
N LEU A 224 -23.93 23.19 1.72
CA LEU A 224 -24.86 23.18 2.84
C LEU A 224 -24.14 23.43 4.17
N ALA A 225 -23.06 22.70 4.45
CA ALA A 225 -22.37 22.76 5.73
C ALA A 225 -21.84 24.16 6.08
N ARG A 226 -21.35 24.93 5.10
CA ARG A 226 -20.83 26.29 5.35
C ARG A 226 -21.85 27.26 5.93
N ARG A 227 -23.15 27.03 5.68
CA ARG A 227 -24.25 27.84 6.26
C ARG A 227 -24.28 27.78 7.78
N HIS A 228 -23.69 26.74 8.37
CA HIS A 228 -23.67 26.48 9.80
C HIS A 228 -22.34 26.82 10.49
N PHE A 229 -21.31 27.33 9.77
CA PHE A 229 -20.01 27.65 10.38
C PHE A 229 -20.09 28.63 11.56
N LYS A 230 -21.10 29.51 11.58
CA LYS A 230 -21.32 30.43 12.70
C LYS A 230 -21.68 29.69 13.99
N SER A 231 -22.44 28.59 13.92
CA SER A 231 -22.84 27.81 15.10
C SER A 231 -21.81 26.78 15.54
N TRP A 232 -20.80 26.49 14.72
CA TRP A 232 -19.78 25.50 15.06
C TRP A 232 -18.81 26.03 16.13
N PRO A 233 -18.48 25.22 17.17
CA PRO A 233 -17.52 25.59 18.20
C PRO A 233 -16.10 25.78 17.66
N ASP A 234 -15.41 26.81 18.16
CA ASP A 234 -13.99 27.01 17.87
C ASP A 234 -13.08 26.34 18.92
N ASP A 235 -13.10 25.00 18.96
CA ASP A 235 -12.26 24.19 19.83
C ASP A 235 -11.16 23.42 19.06
N ALA A 236 -10.26 22.75 19.80
CA ALA A 236 -9.16 22.02 19.21
C ALA A 236 -9.60 20.84 18.32
N ALA A 237 -10.73 20.19 18.63
CA ALA A 237 -11.25 19.07 17.86
C ALA A 237 -11.84 19.55 16.54
N HIS A 238 -12.65 20.62 16.55
CA HIS A 238 -13.21 21.25 15.36
C HIS A 238 -12.11 21.77 14.44
N ARG A 239 -11.14 22.53 14.96
CA ARG A 239 -10.00 23.02 14.16
C ARG A 239 -9.25 21.87 13.47
N ARG A 240 -9.04 20.76 14.19
CA ARG A 240 -8.40 19.55 13.63
C ARG A 240 -9.26 18.92 12.56
N ALA A 241 -10.55 18.69 12.82
CA ALA A 241 -11.47 18.02 11.91
C ALA A 241 -11.69 18.83 10.62
N LEU A 242 -11.94 20.13 10.74
CA LEU A 242 -12.13 21.04 9.60
C LEU A 242 -10.89 21.09 8.70
N SER A 243 -9.70 21.09 9.28
CA SER A 243 -8.48 21.07 8.47
C SER A 243 -8.30 19.80 7.64
N TYR A 244 -8.82 18.65 8.09
CA TYR A 244 -8.85 17.43 7.26
C TYR A 244 -9.90 17.53 6.15
N ALA A 245 -11.09 18.05 6.46
CA ALA A 245 -12.15 18.24 5.46
C ALA A 245 -11.72 19.17 4.33
N VAL A 246 -11.21 20.37 4.66
CA VAL A 246 -10.75 21.35 3.66
C VAL A 246 -9.61 20.77 2.81
N ALA A 247 -8.64 20.09 3.42
CA ALA A 247 -7.54 19.46 2.68
C ALA A 247 -8.03 18.36 1.73
N ARG A 248 -9.04 17.57 2.12
CA ARG A 248 -9.66 16.57 1.23
C ARG A 248 -10.44 17.20 0.09
N ILE A 249 -11.19 18.28 0.39
CA ILE A 249 -11.98 19.03 -0.60
C ILE A 249 -11.06 19.64 -1.65
N ALA A 250 -9.90 20.19 -1.24
CA ALA A 250 -8.94 20.78 -2.17
C ALA A 250 -8.51 19.83 -3.29
N ARG A 251 -8.47 18.51 -3.02
CA ARG A 251 -8.13 17.50 -4.06
C ARG A 251 -9.17 17.38 -5.16
N ARG A 252 -10.44 17.69 -4.87
CA ARG A 252 -11.57 17.61 -5.80
C ARG A 252 -11.93 18.98 -6.37
N ASP A 253 -11.84 20.01 -5.53
CA ASP A 253 -12.25 21.37 -5.84
C ASP A 253 -11.39 22.35 -5.01
N HIS A 254 -10.27 22.78 -5.59
CA HIS A 254 -9.32 23.68 -4.94
C HIS A 254 -9.82 25.13 -4.88
N ALA A 255 -10.73 25.54 -5.75
CA ALA A 255 -11.37 26.85 -5.69
C ALA A 255 -12.33 26.93 -4.49
N LEU A 256 -13.14 25.90 -4.30
CA LEU A 256 -13.98 25.77 -3.12
C LEU A 256 -13.15 25.72 -1.83
N ALA A 257 -12.09 24.92 -1.78
CA ALA A 257 -11.25 24.83 -0.59
C ALA A 257 -10.60 26.19 -0.23
N ALA A 258 -10.19 26.98 -1.23
CA ALA A 258 -9.70 28.34 -1.05
C ALA A 258 -10.78 29.28 -0.46
N SER A 259 -12.02 29.21 -0.95
CA SER A 259 -13.17 29.94 -0.38
C SER A 259 -13.45 29.53 1.07
N LEU A 260 -13.46 28.22 1.36
CA LEU A 260 -13.64 27.71 2.73
C LEU A 260 -12.53 28.18 3.66
N TRP A 261 -11.27 28.24 3.19
CA TRP A 261 -10.16 28.79 3.95
C TRP A 261 -10.39 30.25 4.33
N GLN A 262 -10.83 31.09 3.37
CA GLN A 262 -11.11 32.51 3.61
C GLN A 262 -12.28 32.70 4.60
N GLU A 263 -13.29 31.83 4.56
CA GLU A 263 -14.44 31.87 5.50
C GLU A 263 -14.06 31.39 6.91
N LEU A 264 -13.26 30.32 7.01
CA LEU A 264 -12.94 29.68 8.30
C LEU A 264 -11.85 30.42 9.08
N THR A 265 -10.82 30.95 8.41
CA THR A 265 -9.64 31.48 9.11
C THR A 265 -9.86 32.73 9.98
N PRO A 266 -10.82 33.63 9.68
CA PRO A 266 -11.17 34.73 10.59
C PRO A 266 -11.93 34.25 11.85
N ARG A 267 -12.60 33.10 11.77
CA ARG A 267 -13.47 32.55 12.83
C ARG A 267 -12.75 31.58 13.75
N PHE A 268 -11.89 30.72 13.19
CA PHE A 268 -11.26 29.60 13.88
C PHE A 268 -9.77 29.86 14.12
N HIS A 269 -9.32 29.71 15.37
CA HIS A 269 -7.91 29.93 15.73
C HIS A 269 -7.05 28.69 15.44
N PHE A 270 -6.90 28.37 14.15
CA PHE A 270 -6.11 27.22 13.70
C PHE A 270 -4.64 27.33 14.11
N ARG A 271 -4.11 26.26 14.72
CA ARG A 271 -2.67 26.10 14.95
C ARG A 271 -1.91 25.90 13.65
N VAL A 272 -0.60 26.08 13.69
CA VAL A 272 0.30 26.00 12.52
C VAL A 272 0.11 24.69 11.75
N GLU A 273 -0.06 23.56 12.43
CA GLU A 273 -0.23 22.24 11.79
C GLU A 273 -1.54 22.14 11.01
N ALA A 274 -2.64 22.65 11.57
CA ALA A 274 -3.95 22.65 10.93
C ALA A 274 -3.98 23.62 9.75
N ARG A 275 -3.35 24.79 9.89
CA ARG A 275 -3.18 25.76 8.80
C ARG A 275 -2.37 25.16 7.65
N ALA A 276 -1.20 24.60 7.96
CA ALA A 276 -0.32 24.00 6.98
C ALA A 276 -1.00 22.86 6.21
N ARG A 277 -1.77 22.00 6.89
CA ARG A 277 -2.53 20.92 6.23
C ARG A 277 -3.49 21.43 5.16
N MET A 278 -4.23 22.50 5.45
CA MET A 278 -5.15 23.10 4.48
C MET A 278 -4.40 23.80 3.35
N LEU A 279 -3.42 24.63 3.69
CA LEU A 279 -2.64 25.41 2.73
C LEU A 279 -1.82 24.54 1.78
N ASP A 280 -1.16 23.49 2.28
CA ASP A 280 -0.38 22.55 1.46
C ASP A 280 -1.28 21.91 0.41
N ALA A 281 -2.46 21.42 0.80
CA ALA A 281 -3.41 20.85 -0.14
C ALA A 281 -3.96 21.90 -1.13
N ILE A 282 -4.41 23.07 -0.67
CA ILE A 282 -4.94 24.12 -1.56
C ILE A 282 -3.86 24.52 -2.57
N ALA A 283 -2.68 24.93 -2.10
CA ALA A 283 -1.60 25.40 -2.96
C ALA A 283 -1.15 24.34 -3.97
N LEU A 284 -1.03 23.08 -3.53
CA LEU A 284 -0.66 21.96 -4.39
C LEU A 284 -1.62 21.79 -5.58
N TYR A 285 -2.92 21.73 -5.30
CA TYR A 285 -3.91 21.49 -6.36
C TYR A 285 -4.13 22.72 -7.23
N ARG A 286 -3.98 23.94 -6.70
CA ARG A 286 -3.96 25.17 -7.50
C ARG A 286 -2.75 25.24 -8.42
N ALA A 287 -1.56 24.89 -7.93
CA ALA A 287 -0.35 24.82 -8.74
C ALA A 287 -0.44 23.74 -9.83
N ASN A 288 -1.01 22.57 -9.51
CA ASN A 288 -1.24 21.51 -10.48
C ASN A 288 -2.27 21.88 -11.55
N ALA A 289 -3.24 22.73 -11.22
CA ALA A 289 -4.20 23.29 -12.17
C ALA A 289 -3.68 24.54 -12.92
N TYR A 290 -2.45 25.00 -12.62
CA TYR A 290 -1.86 26.23 -13.16
C TYR A 290 -2.73 27.48 -12.95
N GLU A 291 -3.39 27.56 -11.80
CA GLU A 291 -4.19 28.73 -11.42
C GLU A 291 -3.28 29.98 -11.32
N ALA A 292 -3.81 31.13 -11.74
CA ALA A 292 -3.03 32.38 -11.79
C ALA A 292 -2.49 32.82 -10.41
N ASP A 293 -3.16 32.44 -9.32
CA ASP A 293 -2.79 32.75 -7.94
C ASP A 293 -1.98 31.62 -7.25
N ALA A 294 -1.58 30.58 -7.98
CA ALA A 294 -0.90 29.41 -7.39
C ALA A 294 0.40 29.78 -6.66
N ALA A 295 1.22 30.66 -7.24
CA ALA A 295 2.43 31.17 -6.58
C ALA A 295 2.14 31.79 -5.21
N ASP A 296 1.04 32.53 -5.08
CA ASP A 296 0.68 33.22 -3.84
C ASP A 296 0.21 32.22 -2.79
N TRP A 297 -0.58 31.21 -3.17
CA TRP A 297 -0.94 30.13 -2.26
C TRP A 297 0.26 29.33 -1.78
N LEU A 298 1.21 29.02 -2.66
CA LEU A 298 2.44 28.35 -2.28
C LEU A 298 3.23 29.19 -1.26
N LYS A 299 3.32 30.52 -1.42
CA LYS A 299 4.01 31.40 -0.44
C LYS A 299 3.39 31.36 0.95
N LEU A 300 2.08 31.05 1.07
CA LEU A 300 1.41 30.94 2.37
C LEU A 300 1.85 29.72 3.20
N ILE A 301 2.42 28.68 2.58
CA ILE A 301 2.92 27.51 3.32
C ILE A 301 4.17 27.91 4.12
N PRO A 302 4.17 27.75 5.46
CA PRO A 302 5.34 28.03 6.29
C PRO A 302 6.54 27.18 5.86
N ALA A 303 7.74 27.77 5.83
CA ALA A 303 8.96 27.04 5.42
C ALA A 303 9.24 25.80 6.28
N THR A 304 8.91 25.83 7.57
CA THR A 304 9.01 24.69 8.49
C THR A 304 8.00 23.57 8.22
N ARG A 305 7.05 23.80 7.30
CA ARG A 305 5.95 22.89 6.95
C ARG A 305 5.92 22.55 5.45
N ASP A 306 6.94 22.94 4.70
CA ASP A 306 7.08 22.52 3.30
C ASP A 306 7.20 20.98 3.24
N SER A 307 6.26 20.34 2.54
CA SER A 307 6.38 18.95 2.13
C SER A 307 7.34 18.83 0.95
N ALA A 308 7.93 17.64 0.74
CA ALA A 308 8.72 17.35 -0.46
C ALA A 308 7.95 17.75 -1.73
N LEU A 309 6.66 17.39 -1.78
CA LEU A 309 5.78 17.70 -2.89
C LEU A 309 5.54 19.21 -3.07
N SER A 310 5.29 19.96 -1.99
CA SER A 310 5.12 21.42 -2.10
C SER A 310 6.38 22.11 -2.64
N ARG A 311 7.58 21.65 -2.26
CA ARG A 311 8.84 22.17 -2.80
C ARG A 311 8.97 21.91 -4.29
N GLU A 312 8.65 20.70 -4.74
CA GLU A 312 8.65 20.36 -6.18
C GLU A 312 7.66 21.23 -6.95
N TRP A 313 6.46 21.46 -6.41
CA TRP A 313 5.45 22.26 -7.08
C TRP A 313 5.77 23.74 -7.15
N ARG A 314 6.54 24.29 -6.19
CA ARG A 314 7.11 25.64 -6.34
C ARG A 314 8.01 25.76 -7.57
N VAL A 315 8.83 24.74 -7.82
CA VAL A 315 9.70 24.71 -9.02
C VAL A 315 8.84 24.62 -10.28
N ARG A 316 7.91 23.66 -10.33
CA ARG A 316 7.05 23.44 -11.50
C ARG A 316 6.18 24.65 -11.85
N GLU A 317 5.60 25.28 -10.84
CA GLU A 317 4.78 26.49 -10.99
C GLU A 317 5.62 27.66 -11.55
N ALA A 318 6.81 27.90 -11.00
CA ALA A 318 7.67 28.98 -11.49
C ALA A 318 8.14 28.72 -12.93
N LEU A 319 8.46 27.45 -13.26
CA LEU A 319 8.79 27.04 -14.62
C LEU A 319 7.63 27.23 -15.60
N SER A 320 6.38 26.93 -15.20
CA SER A 320 5.23 27.03 -16.10
C SER A 320 4.95 28.47 -16.55
N ARG A 321 5.28 29.45 -15.71
CA ARG A 321 5.18 30.89 -16.04
C ARG A 321 6.48 31.50 -16.56
N ARG A 322 7.51 30.67 -16.83
CA ARG A 322 8.84 31.09 -17.31
C ARG A 322 9.55 32.11 -16.42
N ASP A 323 9.27 32.08 -15.11
CA ASP A 323 10.01 32.89 -14.14
C ASP A 323 11.24 32.10 -13.67
N PHE A 324 12.31 32.21 -14.45
CA PHE A 324 13.54 31.46 -14.22
C PHE A 324 14.26 31.88 -12.92
N SER A 325 14.07 33.12 -12.46
CA SER A 325 14.61 33.57 -11.18
C SER A 325 13.88 32.90 -10.01
N ALA A 326 12.54 32.89 -10.04
CA ALA A 326 11.76 32.19 -9.01
C ALA A 326 11.94 30.68 -9.07
N ALA A 327 12.13 30.08 -10.26
CA ALA A 327 12.42 28.66 -10.39
C ALA A 327 13.76 28.29 -9.74
N LEU A 328 14.79 29.12 -9.89
CA LEU A 328 16.08 28.92 -9.22
C LEU A 328 15.94 29.03 -7.68
N GLN A 329 15.23 30.05 -7.19
CA GLN A 329 14.94 30.19 -5.76
C GLN A 329 14.15 28.99 -5.20
N ALA A 330 13.19 28.45 -5.98
CA ALA A 330 12.43 27.28 -5.60
C ALA A 330 13.31 26.01 -5.56
N LEU A 331 14.27 25.87 -6.49
CA LEU A 331 15.23 24.78 -6.50
C LEU A 331 16.15 24.81 -5.27
N ASP A 332 16.52 25.99 -4.80
CA ASP A 332 17.33 26.17 -3.58
C ASP A 332 16.57 25.80 -2.31
N ARG A 333 15.24 25.80 -2.36
CA ARG A 333 14.38 25.37 -1.25
C ARG A 333 14.19 23.86 -1.17
N LEU A 334 14.51 23.10 -2.22
CA LEU A 334 14.52 21.63 -2.19
C LEU A 334 15.45 21.13 -1.07
N ASP A 335 15.09 20.03 -0.41
CA ASP A 335 16.00 19.42 0.57
C ASP A 335 17.20 18.73 -0.11
N ALA A 336 18.21 18.34 0.66
CA ALA A 336 19.43 17.73 0.13
C ALA A 336 19.17 16.44 -0.68
N SER A 337 18.16 15.64 -0.28
CA SER A 337 17.79 14.43 -1.02
C SER A 337 17.24 14.79 -2.39
N GLN A 338 16.28 15.72 -2.44
CA GLN A 338 15.66 16.18 -3.67
C GLN A 338 16.71 16.87 -4.57
N GLN A 339 17.56 17.74 -4.04
CA GLN A 339 18.59 18.41 -4.83
C GLN A 339 19.57 17.43 -5.50
N GLY A 340 19.79 16.25 -4.90
CA GLY A 340 20.62 15.19 -5.48
C GLY A 340 19.96 14.42 -6.63
N GLU A 341 18.64 14.50 -6.80
CA GLU A 341 17.93 13.77 -7.84
C GLU A 341 18.28 14.31 -9.24
N PRO A 342 18.50 13.42 -10.24
CA PRO A 342 18.91 13.84 -11.59
C PRO A 342 18.01 14.91 -12.22
N ARG A 343 16.70 14.81 -12.02
CA ARG A 343 15.72 15.78 -12.55
C ARG A 343 15.94 17.19 -11.99
N TRP A 344 16.27 17.32 -10.72
CA TRP A 344 16.43 18.63 -10.06
C TRP A 344 17.81 19.21 -10.33
N ARG A 345 18.84 18.38 -10.48
CA ARG A 345 20.16 18.80 -10.99
C ARG A 345 20.07 19.38 -12.41
N TYR A 346 19.35 18.69 -13.31
CA TYR A 346 19.09 19.17 -14.67
C TYR A 346 18.43 20.55 -14.65
N TRP A 347 17.32 20.70 -13.93
CA TRP A 347 16.60 21.98 -13.88
C TRP A 347 17.43 23.08 -13.24
N ARG A 348 18.25 22.79 -12.23
CA ARG A 348 19.19 23.77 -11.66
C ARG A 348 20.21 24.25 -12.68
N ALA A 349 20.88 23.34 -13.37
CA ALA A 349 21.84 23.74 -14.40
C ALA A 349 21.17 24.56 -15.50
N ARG A 350 19.99 24.12 -15.95
CA ARG A 350 19.24 24.83 -16.99
C ARG A 350 18.76 26.21 -16.55
N MET A 351 18.29 26.36 -15.32
CA MET A 351 17.88 27.67 -14.76
C MET A 351 19.09 28.59 -14.53
N LEU A 352 20.27 28.06 -14.17
CA LEU A 352 21.49 28.86 -14.10
C LEU A 352 21.88 29.39 -15.48
N ASP A 353 21.79 28.57 -16.53
CA ASP A 353 22.05 29.03 -17.91
C ASP A 353 21.06 30.13 -18.35
N GLU A 354 19.76 29.93 -18.11
CA GLU A 354 18.72 30.94 -18.46
C GLU A 354 18.88 32.26 -17.68
N ASN A 355 19.45 32.21 -16.47
CA ASN A 355 19.76 33.40 -15.67
C ASN A 355 21.16 33.98 -15.96
N GLY A 356 21.89 33.48 -16.96
CA GLY A 356 23.22 33.98 -17.35
C GLY A 356 24.37 33.54 -16.44
N ALA A 357 24.16 32.58 -15.55
CA ALA A 357 25.16 32.06 -14.60
C ALA A 357 25.92 30.84 -15.15
N GLY A 358 26.47 30.95 -16.37
CA GLY A 358 27.01 29.81 -17.12
C GLY A 358 28.17 29.05 -16.45
N SER A 359 29.04 29.73 -15.68
CA SER A 359 30.12 29.07 -14.93
C SER A 359 29.59 28.18 -13.81
N ALA A 360 28.53 28.62 -13.11
CA ALA A 360 27.83 27.83 -12.11
C ALA A 360 27.06 26.68 -12.76
N ALA A 361 26.40 26.92 -13.90
CA ALA A 361 25.70 25.88 -14.66
C ALA A 361 26.66 24.75 -15.09
N ALA A 362 27.84 25.08 -15.64
CA ALA A 362 28.86 24.12 -16.05
C ALA A 362 29.41 23.26 -14.90
N ALA A 363 29.35 23.74 -13.66
CA ALA A 363 29.70 22.95 -12.49
C ALA A 363 28.61 21.92 -12.14
N VAL A 364 27.34 22.23 -12.39
CA VAL A 364 26.19 21.33 -12.12
C VAL A 364 25.99 20.31 -13.24
N TRP A 365 26.31 20.69 -14.49
CA TRP A 365 26.28 19.81 -15.66
C TRP A 365 27.30 18.66 -15.63
N ARG A 366 28.43 18.88 -14.93
CA ARG A 366 29.43 17.85 -14.64
C ARG A 366 28.95 16.92 -13.53
#